data_AF-A0A821WUS8-F1
#
_entry.id   AF-A0A821WUS8-F1
#
_cell.length_a   1.000
_cell.length_b   1.000
_cell.length_c   1.000
_cell.angle_alpha   90.00
_cell.angle_beta   90.00
_cell.angle_gamma   90.00
#
_symmetry.space_group_name_H-M   'P 1'
#
loop_
_entity.id
_entity.type
_entity.pdbx_description
1 polymer ?
#
loop_
_entity_poly.entity_id
_entity_poly.type
_entity_poly.pdbx_seq_one_letter_code
_entity_poly.pdbx_strand_id
1 'polypeptide(L)' 'RRFHQRALIWDLEETRALLDLLKDERIFKAIESVRTREIYHEIAERLRQAGFNRDWNQIRGRVKNLKFSYKKARALHEEH' A
#
# COMPACT_ATOMS: atom_id res chain seq x y z
N ARG A 1 9.89 -25.50 3.57
CA ARG A 1 10.07 -24.04 3.80
C ARG A 1 8.72 -23.34 3.61
N ARG A 2 8.01 -23.00 4.70
CA ARG A 2 6.71 -22.30 4.66
C ARG A 2 6.96 -20.80 4.87
N PHE A 3 7.02 -20.02 3.80
CA PHE A 3 7.22 -18.56 3.84
C PHE A 3 5.92 -17.77 4.14
N HIS A 4 5.06 -18.27 5.03
CA HIS A 4 3.80 -17.59 5.37
C HIS A 4 3.89 -16.64 6.58
N GLN A 5 5.09 -16.37 7.10
CA GLN A 5 5.26 -15.51 8.28
C GLN A 5 5.50 -14.02 7.97
N ARG A 6 5.54 -13.62 6.69
CA ARG A 6 5.78 -12.23 6.27
C ARG A 6 4.52 -11.41 5.97
N ALA A 7 3.32 -11.99 6.02
CA ALA A 7 2.09 -11.32 5.56
C ALA A 7 1.62 -10.16 6.45
N LEU A 8 2.12 -10.02 7.68
CA LEU A 8 1.60 -9.06 8.67
C LEU A 8 2.55 -7.88 8.98
N ILE A 9 3.86 -8.06 8.83
CA ILE A 9 4.84 -7.02 9.16
C ILE A 9 5.29 -6.33 7.87
N TRP A 10 4.80 -5.11 7.68
CA TRP A 10 5.33 -4.17 6.69
C TRP A 10 6.46 -3.41 7.35
N ASP A 11 7.66 -3.53 6.79
CA ASP A 11 8.79 -2.77 7.28
C ASP A 11 8.62 -1.27 6.99
N LEU A 12 9.37 -0.42 7.70
CA LEU A 12 9.35 1.02 7.48
C LEU A 12 9.81 1.38 6.06
N GLU A 13 10.87 0.74 5.55
CA GLU A 13 11.37 1.00 4.19
C GLU A 13 10.36 0.56 3.14
N GLU A 14 9.74 -0.60 3.36
CA GLU A 14 8.70 -1.12 2.47
C GLU A 14 7.43 -0.25 2.48
N THR A 15 7.04 0.25 3.66
CA THR A 15 5.92 1.19 3.79
C THR A 15 6.24 2.52 3.12
N ARG A 16 7.49 3.02 3.23
CA ARG A 16 7.94 4.22 2.53
C ARG A 16 7.90 4.04 1.03
N ALA A 17 8.43 2.94 0.50
CA ALA A 17 8.39 2.62 -0.93
C ALA A 17 6.94 2.58 -1.44
N LEU A 18 6.02 1.97 -0.70
CA LEU A 18 4.60 1.98 -1.05
C LEU A 18 4.02 3.39 -1.01
N LEU A 19 4.30 4.19 0.02
CA LEU A 19 3.83 5.56 0.12
C LEU A 19 4.36 6.44 -1.01
N ASP A 20 5.62 6.26 -1.42
CA ASP A 20 6.21 6.99 -2.55
C ASP A 20 5.51 6.67 -3.86
N LEU A 21 5.09 5.41 -4.08
CA LEU A 21 4.25 5.05 -5.22
C LEU A 21 2.85 5.64 -5.13
N LEU A 22 2.28 5.76 -3.93
CA LEU A 22 0.96 6.36 -3.70
C LEU A 22 0.96 7.88 -3.81
N LYS A 23 2.12 8.56 -3.72
CA LYS A 23 2.24 10.00 -3.99
C LYS A 23 2.00 10.34 -5.46
N ASP A 24 2.20 9.38 -6.37
CA ASP A 24 1.87 9.55 -7.78
C ASP A 24 0.34 9.63 -7.94
N GLU A 25 -0.15 10.79 -8.35
CA GLU A 25 -1.58 11.06 -8.50
C GLU A 25 -2.25 10.12 -9.52
N ARG A 26 -1.51 9.66 -10.55
CA ARG A 26 -2.01 8.67 -11.51
C ARG A 26 -2.28 7.34 -10.80
N ILE A 27 -1.33 6.89 -9.99
CA ILE A 27 -1.46 5.65 -9.21
C ILE A 27 -2.62 5.79 -8.21
N PHE A 28 -2.67 6.91 -7.49
CA PHE A 28 -3.72 7.16 -6.51
C PHE A 28 -5.12 7.17 -7.13
N LYS A 29 -5.32 7.88 -8.25
CA LYS A 29 -6.59 7.90 -9.00
C LYS A 29 -6.95 6.52 -9.55
N ALA A 30 -5.97 5.78 -10.06
CA ALA A 30 -6.19 4.43 -10.57
C ALA A 30 -6.60 3.43 -9.46
N ILE A 31 -6.10 3.63 -8.23
CA ILE A 31 -6.50 2.85 -7.05
C ILE A 31 -7.95 3.15 -6.60
N GLU A 32 -8.54 4.26 -7.04
CA GLU A 32 -9.94 4.59 -6.76
C GLU A 32 -10.89 4.20 -7.90
N SER A 33 -10.34 3.68 -9.01
CA SER A 33 -11.10 3.26 -10.19
C SER A 33 -11.62 1.83 -10.10
N VAL A 34 -12.61 1.48 -10.93
CA VAL A 34 -13.13 0.10 -11.05
C VAL A 34 -12.07 -0.86 -11.60
N ARG A 35 -11.08 -0.36 -12.34
CA ARG A 35 -9.96 -1.15 -12.91
C ARG A 35 -8.72 -1.22 -11.99
N THR A 36 -8.95 -1.26 -10.68
CA THR A 36 -7.89 -1.26 -9.66
C THR A 36 -6.95 -2.46 -9.68
N ARG A 37 -7.35 -3.59 -10.26
CA ARG A 37 -6.52 -4.80 -10.21
C ARG A 37 -5.18 -4.62 -10.92
N GLU A 38 -5.19 -4.02 -12.10
CA GLU A 38 -3.99 -3.79 -12.92
C GLU A 38 -2.99 -2.87 -12.20
N ILE A 39 -3.47 -1.82 -11.53
CA ILE A 39 -2.59 -0.91 -10.79
C ILE A 39 -1.94 -1.61 -9.60
N TYR A 40 -2.63 -2.52 -8.91
CA TYR A 40 -2.01 -3.27 -7.82
C TYR A 40 -0.95 -4.25 -8.32
N HIS A 41 -1.09 -4.80 -9.53
CA HIS A 41 -0.03 -5.59 -10.17
C HIS A 41 1.17 -4.72 -10.54
N GLU A 42 0.94 -3.51 -11.06
CA GLU A 42 2.02 -2.55 -11.35
C GLU A 42 2.78 -2.15 -10.09
N ILE A 43 2.07 -1.88 -8.98
CA ILE A 43 2.69 -1.56 -7.69
C ILE A 43 3.49 -2.75 -7.16
N ALA A 44 2.96 -3.97 -7.28
CA ALA A 44 3.68 -5.18 -6.88
C ALA A 44 4.99 -5.35 -7.65
N GLU A 45 4.98 -5.08 -8.95
CA GLU A 45 6.18 -5.15 -9.78
C GLU A 45 7.22 -4.09 -9.39
N ARG A 46 6.79 -2.85 -9.15
CA ARG A 46 7.69 -1.78 -8.71
C ARG A 46 8.29 -2.06 -7.33
N LEU A 47 7.49 -2.59 -6.39
CA LEU A 47 8.00 -3.04 -5.09
C LEU A 47 9.01 -4.18 -5.25
N ARG A 48 8.76 -5.12 -6.16
CA ARG A 48 9.68 -6.23 -6.45
C ARG A 48 11.02 -5.73 -7.01
N GLN A 49 11.00 -4.72 -7.89
CA GLN A 49 12.20 -4.07 -8.41
C GLN A 49 13.00 -3.37 -7.30
N ALA A 50 12.32 -2.84 -6.28
CA ALA A 50 12.95 -2.27 -5.09
C ALA A 50 13.40 -3.34 -4.06
N GLY A 51 13.23 -4.63 -4.35
CA GLY A 51 13.62 -5.74 -3.48
C GLY A 51 12.53 -6.26 -2.54
N PHE A 52 11.31 -5.70 -2.61
CA PHE A 52 10.17 -6.06 -1.76
C PHE A 52 9.19 -6.97 -2.48
N ASN A 53 9.14 -8.24 -2.10
CA ASN A 53 8.26 -9.22 -2.75
C ASN A 53 6.87 -9.26 -2.07
N ARG A 54 5.92 -8.47 -2.59
CA ARG A 54 4.54 -8.37 -2.08
C ARG A 54 3.49 -8.73 -3.13
N ASP A 55 2.50 -9.50 -2.71
CA ASP A 55 1.33 -9.82 -3.55
C ASP A 55 0.37 -8.63 -3.61
N TRP A 56 -0.32 -8.49 -4.74
CA TRP A 56 -1.32 -7.43 -4.96
C TRP A 56 -2.41 -7.41 -3.88
N ASN A 57 -2.81 -8.57 -3.32
CA ASN A 57 -3.77 -8.63 -2.21
C ASN A 57 -3.20 -8.03 -0.92
N GLN A 58 -1.92 -8.28 -0.63
CA GLN A 58 -1.25 -7.74 0.55
C GLN A 58 -1.13 -6.23 0.44
N ILE A 59 -0.75 -5.73 -0.74
CA ILE A 59 -0.66 -4.30 -1.04
C ILE A 59 -2.02 -3.64 -0.87
N ARG A 60 -3.09 -4.21 -1.45
CA ARG A 60 -4.46 -3.71 -1.29
C ARG A 60 -4.89 -3.61 0.18
N GLY A 61 -4.62 -4.65 0.97
CA GLY A 61 -4.89 -4.65 2.40
C GLY A 61 -4.13 -3.54 3.15
N ARG A 62 -2.85 -3.35 2.82
CA ARG A 62 -2.02 -2.30 3.42
C ARG A 62 -2.51 -0.90 3.04
N VAL A 63 -2.82 -0.65 1.77
CA VAL A 63 -3.37 0.63 1.30
C VAL A 63 -4.68 0.94 2.02
N LYS A 64 -5.56 -0.04 2.19
CA LYS A 64 -6.81 0.12 2.97
C LYS A 64 -6.52 0.54 4.42
N ASN A 65 -5.58 -0.15 5.08
CA ASN A 65 -5.19 0.18 6.46
C ASN A 65 -4.54 1.57 6.56
N LEU A 66 -3.66 1.94 5.63
CA LEU A 66 -3.05 3.27 5.58
C LEU A 66 -4.10 4.38 5.43
N LYS A 67 -5.07 4.22 4.50
CA LYS A 67 -6.18 5.16 4.34
C LYS A 67 -7.02 5.27 5.63
N PHE A 68 -7.31 4.15 6.28
CA PHE A 68 -8.08 4.14 7.53
C PHE A 68 -7.33 4.82 8.68
N SER A 69 -6.06 4.45 8.90
CA SER A 69 -5.23 5.05 9.94
C SER A 69 -5.04 6.56 9.73
N TYR A 70 -4.84 7.01 8.50
CA TYR A 70 -4.76 8.44 8.17
C TYR A 70 -6.05 9.18 8.50
N LYS A 71 -7.22 8.65 8.08
CA LYS A 71 -8.53 9.24 8.41
C LYS A 71 -8.75 9.33 9.92
N LYS A 72 -8.41 8.27 10.66
CA LYS A 72 -8.51 8.25 12.12
C LYS A 72 -7.61 9.29 12.78
N ALA A 73 -6.35 9.40 12.35
CA ALA A 73 -5.41 10.38 12.87
C ALA A 73 -5.84 11.83 12.55
N ARG A 74 -6.39 12.07 11.35
CA ARG A 74 -6.99 13.35 10.95
C ARG A 74 -8.18 13.73 11.83
N ALA A 75 -9.12 12.82 12.05
CA ALA A 75 -10.28 13.07 12.90
C ALA A 75 -9.86 13.43 14.35
N LEU A 76 -8.90 12.69 14.91
CA LEU A 76 -8.34 12.98 16.24
C LEU A 76 -7.64 14.34 16.33
N HIS A 77 -7.06 14.83 15.23
CA HIS A 77 -6.45 16.16 15.17
C HIS A 77 -7.48 17.28 14.96
N GLU A 78 -8.61 17.01 14.31
CA GLU A 78 -9.69 17.99 14.09
C GLU A 78 -10.57 18.19 15.35
N GLU A 79 -10.53 17.26 16.31
CA GLU A 79 -11.25 17.32 17.60
C GLU A 79 -10.50 18.09 18.73
N HIS A 80 -9.28 18.56 18.47
CA HIS A 80 -8.43 19.32 19.41
C HIS A 80 -8.24 20.77 18.97
#